data_AF-A0A7W4EZD3-F1
#
_entry.id   AF-A0A7W4EZD3-F1
#
_cell.length_a   1.000
_cell.length_b   1.000
_cell.length_c   1.000
_cell.angle_alpha   90.00
_cell.angle_beta   90.00
_cell.angle_gamma   90.00
#
_symmetry.space_group_name_H-M   'P 1'
#
loop_
_entity.id
_entity.type
_entity.pdbx_description
1 polymer ?
#
loop_
_entity_poly.entity_id
_entity_poly.type
_entity_poly.pdbx_seq_one_letter_code
_entity_poly.pdbx_strand_id
1 'polypeptide(L)'
;GKTPLPKANPATWRKISHFYSKDDKRIYYLNKLLKEADYNTFEVVVLTSPEGYKLPYGKDKNQYYNYGNPLSEEEALEEVNSPL
;
A
#
# COMPACT_ATOMS: atom_id res chain seq x y z
N GLY A 1 9.99 7.30 20.72
CA GLY A 1 11.00 6.23 20.59
C GLY A 1 10.83 5.54 19.23
N LYS A 2 11.91 5.06 18.63
CA LYS A 2 11.85 4.27 17.38
C LYS A 2 11.43 2.84 17.72
N THR A 3 10.12 2.57 17.74
CA THR A 3 9.63 1.20 17.90
C THR A 3 9.98 0.42 16.63
N PRO A 4 10.78 -0.66 16.70
CA PRO A 4 11.10 -1.47 15.53
C PRO A 4 9.83 -2.08 14.94
N LEU A 5 9.75 -2.15 13.61
CA LEU A 5 8.64 -2.83 12.95
C LEU A 5 8.73 -4.33 13.22
N PRO A 6 7.71 -4.94 13.86
CA PRO A 6 7.75 -6.36 14.14
C PRO A 6 7.99 -7.16 12.88
N LYS A 7 8.98 -8.07 12.95
CA LYS A 7 9.36 -9.02 11.89
C LYS A 7 10.06 -8.42 10.66
N ALA A 8 10.23 -7.11 10.57
CA ALA A 8 10.94 -6.51 9.43
C ALA A 8 12.38 -7.03 9.36
N ASN A 9 12.82 -7.35 8.15
CA ASN A 9 14.22 -7.67 7.87
C ASN A 9 14.93 -6.42 7.31
N PRO A 10 15.77 -5.72 8.10
CA PRO A 10 16.42 -4.50 7.64
C PRO A 10 17.45 -4.75 6.52
N ALA A 11 18.03 -5.96 6.45
CA ALA A 11 19.06 -6.29 5.47
C ALA A 11 18.51 -6.34 4.04
N THR A 12 17.21 -6.58 3.88
CA THR A 12 16.52 -6.70 2.59
C THR A 12 15.52 -5.57 2.36
N TRP A 13 15.46 -4.61 3.29
CA TRP A 13 14.50 -3.53 3.25
C TRP A 13 14.76 -2.59 2.07
N ARG A 14 13.70 -2.30 1.31
CA ARG A 14 13.73 -1.29 0.26
C ARG A 14 12.41 -0.54 0.16
N LYS A 15 12.51 0.74 -0.20
CA LYS A 15 11.34 1.54 -0.59
C LYS A 15 10.80 1.02 -1.93
N ILE A 16 9.47 0.93 -2.06
CA ILE A 16 8.80 0.64 -3.34
C ILE A 16 8.49 1.96 -4.02
N SER A 17 7.50 2.69 -3.50
CA SER A 17 7.08 4.02 -3.96
C SER A 17 6.23 4.70 -2.88
N HIS A 18 6.13 6.03 -2.92
CA HIS A 18 5.39 6.83 -1.95
C HIS A 18 5.72 6.44 -0.50
N PHE A 19 4.72 5.96 0.25
CA PHE A 19 4.84 5.52 1.64
C PHE A 19 4.92 3.99 1.79
N TYR A 20 5.03 3.26 0.67
CA TYR A 20 5.14 1.82 0.63
C TYR A 20 6.60 1.35 0.58
N SER A 21 6.87 0.27 1.29
CA SER A 21 8.18 -0.38 1.38
C SER A 21 8.02 -1.88 1.58
N LYS A 22 9.09 -2.64 1.34
CA LYS A 22 9.10 -4.09 1.53
C LYS A 22 10.43 -4.58 2.07
N ASP A 23 10.38 -5.71 2.76
CA ASP A 23 11.55 -6.57 2.97
C ASP A 23 11.52 -7.74 1.98
N ASP A 24 12.19 -8.87 2.28
CA ASP A 24 12.20 -10.07 1.44
C ASP A 24 10.89 -10.88 1.48
N LYS A 25 9.96 -10.56 2.40
CA LYS A 25 8.77 -11.38 2.66
C LYS A 25 7.48 -10.59 2.89
N ARG A 26 7.55 -9.28 3.12
CA ARG A 26 6.44 -8.47 3.64
C ARG A 26 6.39 -7.09 3.00
N ILE A 27 5.19 -6.54 2.97
CA ILE A 27 4.91 -5.20 2.50
C ILE A 27 4.46 -4.32 3.68
N TYR A 28 4.87 -3.07 3.65
CA TYR A 28 4.63 -2.09 4.69
C TYR A 28 4.13 -0.78 4.10
N TYR A 29 3.18 -0.14 4.79
CA TYR A 29 2.81 1.25 4.60
C TYR A 29 3.30 2.04 5.83
N LEU A 30 4.27 2.95 5.66
CA LEU A 30 4.97 3.61 6.77
C LEU A 30 5.43 2.59 7.84
N ASN A 31 4.82 2.65 9.02
CA ASN A 31 5.07 1.77 10.16
C ASN A 31 4.03 0.65 10.32
N LYS A 32 3.18 0.41 9.33
CA LYS A 32 2.13 -0.61 9.33
C LYS A 32 2.54 -1.79 8.46
N LEU A 33 2.54 -2.99 9.03
CA LEU A 33 2.65 -4.24 8.28
C LEU A 33 1.31 -4.54 7.58
N LEU A 34 1.34 -4.73 6.26
CA LEU A 34 0.20 -5.23 5.48
C LEU A 34 0.18 -6.75 5.58
N LYS A 35 -0.56 -7.29 6.56
CA LYS A 35 -0.56 -8.74 6.84
C LYS A 35 -1.15 -9.58 5.73
N GLU A 36 -2.10 -9.02 4.98
CA GLU A 36 -2.85 -9.71 3.92
C GLU A 36 -2.23 -9.50 2.53
N ALA A 37 -1.24 -8.61 2.41
CA ALA A 37 -0.65 -8.28 1.12
C ALA A 37 0.06 -9.49 0.50
N ASP A 38 -0.32 -9.82 -0.73
CA ASP A 38 0.39 -10.80 -1.54
C ASP A 38 1.73 -10.19 -2.01
N TYR A 39 2.80 -10.63 -1.35
CA TYR A 39 4.15 -10.11 -1.56
C TYR A 39 4.63 -10.17 -3.03
N ASN A 40 4.23 -11.19 -3.77
CA ASN A 40 4.73 -11.48 -5.11
C ASN A 40 4.05 -10.60 -6.17
N THR A 41 2.81 -10.19 -5.92
CA THR A 41 2.00 -9.42 -6.86
C THR A 41 1.81 -7.96 -6.43
N PHE A 42 2.33 -7.57 -5.26
CA PHE A 42 2.18 -6.21 -4.76
C PHE A 42 2.90 -5.17 -5.64
N GLU A 43 2.15 -4.15 -6.03
CA GLU A 43 2.59 -2.96 -6.72
C GLU A 43 1.99 -1.68 -6.10
N VAL A 44 2.50 -0.52 -6.51
CA VAL A 44 1.91 0.77 -6.16
C VAL A 44 1.39 1.39 -7.45
N VAL A 45 0.07 1.54 -7.53
CA VAL A 45 -0.64 2.14 -8.66
C VAL A 45 -1.09 3.55 -8.32
N VAL A 46 -1.32 4.37 -9.34
CA VAL A 46 -1.86 5.73 -9.17
C VAL A 46 -3.24 5.77 -9.81
N LEU A 47 -4.26 5.96 -8.98
CA LEU A 47 -5.61 6.24 -9.43
C LEU A 47 -5.78 7.76 -9.55
N THR A 48 -6.55 8.20 -10.54
CA THR A 48 -6.76 9.63 -10.79
C THR A 48 -8.23 9.96 -10.59
N SER A 49 -8.54 10.90 -9.70
CA SER A 49 -9.91 11.35 -9.45
C SER A 49 -10.49 12.11 -10.65
N PRO A 50 -11.82 12.31 -10.73
CA PRO A 50 -12.45 13.16 -11.75
C PRO A 50 -11.88 14.59 -11.81
N GLU A 51 -11.45 15.13 -10.67
CA GLU A 51 -10.84 16.45 -10.53
C GLU A 51 -9.35 16.47 -10.90
N GLY A 52 -8.77 15.31 -11.24
CA GLY A 52 -7.38 15.17 -11.65
C GLY A 52 -6.38 14.91 -10.51
N TYR A 53 -6.86 14.63 -9.29
CA TYR A 53 -5.97 14.29 -8.17
C TYR A 53 -5.36 12.90 -8.38
N LYS A 54 -4.04 12.80 -8.28
CA LYS A 54 -3.29 11.55 -8.40
C LYS A 54 -3.09 10.93 -7.02
N LEU A 55 -3.74 9.80 -6.78
CA LEU A 55 -3.80 9.13 -5.49
C LEU A 55 -3.06 7.79 -5.57
N PRO A 56 -1.95 7.61 -4.82
CA PRO A 56 -1.19 6.36 -4.83
C PRO A 56 -1.84 5.30 -3.93
N TYR A 57 -2.21 4.18 -4.53
CA TYR A 57 -2.74 3.00 -3.83
C TYR A 57 -1.71 1.87 -3.88
N GLY A 58 -1.64 1.09 -2.81
CA GLY A 58 -1.07 -0.25 -2.91
C GLY A 58 -2.07 -1.14 -3.64
N LYS A 59 -1.59 -2.09 -4.43
CA LYS A 59 -2.44 -3.08 -5.08
C LYS A 59 -1.72 -4.41 -5.07
N ASP A 60 -2.45 -5.48 -4.81
CA ASP A 60 -2.00 -6.83 -5.16
C ASP A 60 -3.08 -7.54 -5.98
N LYS A 61 -2.88 -8.84 -6.24
CA LYS A 61 -3.84 -9.62 -7.05
C LYS A 61 -5.25 -9.77 -6.42
N ASN A 62 -5.38 -9.53 -5.11
CA ASN A 62 -6.62 -9.76 -4.36
C ASN A 62 -7.36 -8.44 -4.07
N GLN A 63 -6.63 -7.36 -3.79
CA GLN A 63 -7.21 -6.13 -3.24
C GLN A 63 -6.34 -4.88 -3.44
N TYR A 64 -6.93 -3.72 -3.18
CA TYR A 64 -6.26 -2.43 -3.08
C TYR A 64 -5.93 -2.09 -1.63
N TYR A 65 -5.08 -1.08 -1.45
CA TYR A 65 -4.71 -0.53 -0.16
C TYR A 65 -4.66 0.99 -0.21
N ASN A 66 -5.49 1.64 0.62
CA ASN A 66 -5.43 3.09 0.84
C ASN A 66 -4.86 3.39 2.23
N TYR A 67 -3.77 4.16 2.30
CA TYR A 67 -3.04 4.42 3.55
C TYR A 67 -2.74 3.14 4.35
N GLY A 68 -2.56 2.02 3.64
CA GLY A 68 -2.36 0.69 4.17
C GLY A 68 -3.59 -0.03 4.74
N ASN A 69 -4.80 0.45 4.50
CA ASN A 69 -6.06 -0.26 4.79
C ASN A 69 -6.51 -1.05 3.55
N PRO A 70 -6.88 -2.34 3.68
CA PRO A 70 -7.51 -3.11 2.61
C PRO A 70 -8.73 -2.41 2.03
N LEU A 71 -8.91 -2.51 0.72
CA LEU A 71 -10.13 -2.12 0.00
C LEU A 71 -10.36 -3.10 -1.16
N SER A 72 -11.62 -3.41 -1.46
CA SER A 72 -11.97 -4.02 -2.74
C SER A 72 -11.66 -3.06 -3.90
N GLU A 73 -11.71 -3.58 -5.13
CA GLU A 73 -11.59 -2.71 -6.31
C GLU A 73 -12.75 -1.71 -6.38
N GLU A 74 -13.98 -2.15 -6.08
CA GLU A 74 -15.14 -1.27 -6.05
C GLU A 74 -14.96 -0.15 -5.01
N GLU A 75 -14.57 -0.49 -3.78
CA GLU A 75 -14.34 0.49 -2.71
C GLU A 75 -13.24 1.50 -3.08
N ALA A 76 -12.13 1.03 -3.67
CA ALA A 76 -11.06 1.92 -4.11
C ALA A 76 -11.50 2.88 -5.22
N LEU A 77 -12.32 2.41 -6.17
CA LEU A 77 -12.86 3.25 -7.24
C LEU A 77 -13.93 4.22 -6.73
N GLU A 78 -14.76 3.82 -5.77
CA GLU A 78 -15.72 4.71 -5.09
C GLU A 78 -14.99 5.83 -4.35
N GLU A 79 -13.95 5.52 -3.57
CA GLU A 79 -13.14 6.51 -2.85
C GLU A 79 -12.50 7.53 -3.79
N VAL A 80 -11.94 7.08 -4.92
CA VAL A 80 -11.28 7.97 -5.89
C VAL A 80 -12.27 8.91 -6.58
N ASN A 81 -13.52 8.48 -6.76
CA ASN A 81 -14.56 9.28 -7.42
C ASN A 81 -15.36 10.18 -6.48
N SER A 82 -15.16 10.07 -5.17
CA SER A 82 -15.79 10.92 -4.15
C SER A 82 -14.75 11.47 -3.17
N PRO A 83 -13.76 12.26 -3.65
CA PRO A 83 -12.77 12.83 -2.74
C PRO A 83 -13.42 13.83 -1.78
N LEU A 84 -13.05 13.69 -0.50
CA LEU A 84 -13.49 14.55 0.63
C LEU A 84 -13.27 16.04 0.40
#